data_AF-A0A1V1STU8-F1
#
_entry.id   AF-A0A1V1STU8-F1
#
_cell.length_a   1.000
_cell.length_b   1.000
_cell.length_c   1.000
_cell.angle_alpha   90.00
_cell.angle_beta   90.00
_cell.angle_gamma   90.00
#
_symmetry.space_group_name_H-M   'P 1'
#
loop_
_entity.id
_entity.type
_entity.pdbx_description
1 polymer ?
#
loop_
_entity_poly.entity_id
_entity_poly.type
_entity_poly.pdbx_seq_one_letter_code
_entity_poly.pdbx_strand_id
1 'polypeptide(L)'
;MTAVDFIGGAGSRFYDGNDENWEVDFEAVVKGFLSRTMTDWCMYDRVAIQLAADIVKNFLNYVLMQDVCPEYASNIVAARGICDIAPTELRHVHELSSQLPGDFNRAARTLFCEGQVKHLDKDENSEALVQFRLTTLVWSVSDKMKQSKHKILEASDPTTITVVSTMDQTYEVLEIERPRHKDKMMVRQQLADMNVNSNLKPTGFIRVRPAIIAHGWSNVPRPEEVDFSNAEKDEFLLEDDLLAKFEIGMKMNVTVCELNIGLRFIKEVHELRVSFDTFLPQYLMTDWKDPVPNERPPPSVNDPNCEEKAMGADMVADD
;
A
#
# COMPACT_ATOMS: atom_id res chain seq x y z
N MET A 1 -12.73 -16.25 -9.68
CA MET A 1 -13.09 -16.88 -8.40
C MET A 1 -13.92 -15.92 -7.53
N THR A 2 -15.23 -16.01 -7.64
CA THR A 2 -16.23 -15.28 -6.83
C THR A 2 -16.67 -16.15 -5.64
N ALA A 3 -17.37 -15.57 -4.65
CA ALA A 3 -17.88 -16.35 -3.51
C ALA A 3 -18.80 -17.52 -3.95
N VAL A 4 -19.52 -17.37 -5.06
CA VAL A 4 -20.35 -18.44 -5.62
C VAL A 4 -19.54 -19.61 -6.18
N ASP A 5 -18.26 -19.43 -6.51
CA ASP A 5 -17.36 -20.52 -6.90
C ASP A 5 -16.94 -21.39 -5.70
N PHE A 6 -17.18 -20.93 -4.45
CA PHE A 6 -16.90 -21.65 -3.21
C PHE A 6 -18.16 -22.22 -2.52
N ILE A 7 -19.36 -21.88 -3.00
CA ILE A 7 -20.63 -22.33 -2.42
C ILE A 7 -21.10 -23.55 -3.21
N GLY A 8 -20.68 -24.74 -2.78
CA GLY A 8 -21.27 -26.00 -3.22
C GLY A 8 -22.76 -26.03 -2.89
N GLY A 9 -23.57 -26.44 -3.86
CA GLY A 9 -25.04 -26.48 -3.79
C GLY A 9 -25.60 -27.53 -2.84
N ALA A 10 -25.25 -27.47 -1.56
CA ALA A 10 -25.92 -28.07 -0.41
C ALA A 10 -25.03 -27.74 0.80
N GLY A 11 -25.55 -26.92 1.72
CA GLY A 11 -24.86 -26.40 2.92
C GLY A 11 -23.57 -27.11 3.32
N SER A 12 -22.44 -26.53 2.94
CA SER A 12 -21.09 -26.99 3.27
C SER A 12 -20.21 -25.77 3.52
N ARG A 13 -20.27 -25.25 4.75
CA ARG A 13 -19.46 -24.11 5.20
C ARG A 13 -17.94 -24.37 5.10
N PHE A 14 -17.52 -25.61 4.89
CA PHE A 14 -16.12 -26.01 4.71
C PHE A 14 -16.01 -27.14 3.69
N TYR A 15 -14.86 -27.17 3.00
CA TYR A 15 -14.25 -28.29 2.26
C TYR A 15 -15.22 -29.40 1.85
N ASP A 16 -15.63 -29.42 0.59
CA ASP A 16 -16.48 -30.47 0.01
C ASP A 16 -15.69 -31.72 -0.42
N GLY A 17 -14.38 -31.75 -0.17
CA GLY A 17 -13.52 -32.91 -0.45
C GLY A 17 -13.28 -33.18 -1.93
N ASN A 18 -13.67 -32.26 -2.82
CA ASN A 18 -13.37 -32.40 -4.23
C ASN A 18 -11.96 -31.86 -4.51
N ASP A 19 -10.97 -32.77 -4.55
CA ASP A 19 -9.55 -32.48 -4.81
C ASP A 19 -9.31 -31.70 -6.12
N GLU A 20 -10.30 -31.64 -7.03
CA GLU A 20 -10.21 -30.87 -8.27
C GLU A 20 -10.19 -29.34 -8.06
N ASN A 21 -10.64 -28.84 -6.91
CA ASN A 21 -10.86 -27.39 -6.68
C ASN A 21 -10.04 -26.78 -5.52
N TRP A 22 -9.25 -27.57 -4.78
CA TRP A 22 -8.52 -27.10 -3.60
C TRP A 22 -7.02 -27.39 -3.71
N GLU A 23 -6.21 -26.33 -3.70
CA GLU A 23 -4.76 -26.42 -3.66
C GLU A 23 -4.25 -26.15 -2.22
N VAL A 24 -3.31 -26.98 -1.76
CA VAL A 24 -2.65 -26.80 -0.45
C VAL A 24 -1.50 -25.82 -0.62
N ASP A 25 -1.65 -24.61 -0.08
CA ASP A 25 -0.62 -23.57 -0.09
C ASP A 25 -0.42 -22.96 1.32
N PHE A 26 0.54 -23.52 2.06
CA PHE A 26 0.97 -23.01 3.36
C PHE A 26 1.50 -21.59 3.28
N GLU A 27 2.25 -21.25 2.22
CA GLU A 27 2.85 -19.93 2.07
C GLU A 27 1.77 -18.86 1.91
N ALA A 28 0.82 -19.04 1.00
CA ALA A 28 -0.28 -18.09 0.81
C ALA A 28 -1.13 -17.94 2.08
N VAL A 29 -1.43 -19.04 2.78
CA VAL A 29 -2.20 -19.01 4.03
C VAL A 29 -1.49 -18.19 5.11
N VAL A 30 -0.19 -18.41 5.30
CA VAL A 30 0.59 -17.64 6.28
C VAL A 30 0.70 -16.17 5.88
N LYS A 31 0.92 -15.89 4.60
CA LYS A 31 0.93 -14.51 4.07
C LYS A 31 -0.38 -13.79 4.35
N GLY A 32 -1.51 -14.38 3.98
CA GLY A 32 -2.82 -13.78 4.22
C GLY A 32 -3.08 -13.56 5.71
N PHE A 33 -2.89 -14.60 6.52
CA PHE A 33 -3.10 -14.53 7.97
C PHE A 33 -2.30 -13.39 8.62
N LEU A 34 -1.00 -13.29 8.33
CA LEU A 34 -0.14 -12.26 8.94
C LEU A 34 -0.38 -10.86 8.33
N SER A 35 -0.64 -10.74 7.04
CA SER A 35 -0.79 -9.44 6.35
C SER A 35 -2.17 -8.81 6.44
N ARG A 36 -3.23 -9.61 6.70
CA ARG A 36 -4.62 -9.12 6.72
C ARG A 36 -5.33 -9.45 8.02
N THR A 37 -5.38 -10.73 8.41
CA THR A 37 -6.13 -11.14 9.61
C THR A 37 -5.51 -10.58 10.88
N MET A 38 -4.19 -10.70 11.04
CA MET A 38 -3.49 -10.22 12.22
C MET A 38 -3.50 -8.70 12.34
N THR A 39 -3.46 -7.96 11.23
CA THR A 39 -3.55 -6.50 11.24
C THR A 39 -4.92 -6.04 11.74
N ASP A 40 -5.98 -6.74 11.36
CA ASP A 40 -7.35 -6.43 11.78
C ASP A 40 -7.58 -6.77 13.27
N TRP A 41 -7.04 -7.89 13.74
CA TRP A 41 -7.23 -8.36 15.10
C TRP A 41 -6.40 -7.60 16.14
N CYS A 42 -5.17 -7.23 15.79
CA CYS A 42 -4.20 -6.71 16.75
C CYS A 42 -3.77 -5.27 16.49
N MET A 43 -4.31 -4.59 15.48
CA MET A 43 -4.04 -3.17 15.18
C MET A 43 -2.54 -2.80 15.17
N TYR A 44 -1.71 -3.65 14.56
CA TYR A 44 -0.24 -3.49 14.52
C TYR A 44 0.49 -3.60 15.88
N ASP A 45 -0.11 -4.23 16.90
CA ASP A 45 0.58 -4.53 18.15
C ASP A 45 1.81 -5.44 17.90
N ARG A 46 2.99 -4.91 18.27
CA ARG A 46 4.28 -5.55 17.97
C ARG A 46 4.45 -6.88 18.68
N VAL A 47 3.95 -6.98 19.92
CA VAL A 47 4.11 -8.19 20.73
C VAL A 47 3.18 -9.29 20.22
N ALA A 48 1.94 -8.94 19.90
CA ALA A 48 0.95 -9.87 19.35
C ALA A 48 1.36 -10.38 17.97
N ILE A 49 1.85 -9.52 17.08
CA ILE A 49 2.34 -9.92 15.75
C ILE A 49 3.55 -10.85 15.87
N GLN A 50 4.52 -10.52 16.73
CA GLN A 50 5.68 -11.40 16.95
C GLN A 50 5.25 -12.76 17.49
N LEU A 51 4.36 -12.77 18.49
CA LEU A 51 3.84 -14.00 19.08
C LEU A 51 3.10 -14.86 18.04
N ALA A 52 2.26 -14.25 17.20
CA ALA A 52 1.55 -14.96 16.15
C ALA A 52 2.52 -15.57 15.12
N ALA A 53 3.51 -14.81 14.67
CA ALA A 53 4.54 -15.31 13.77
C ALA A 53 5.34 -16.47 14.38
N ASP A 54 5.72 -16.38 15.65
CA ASP A 54 6.47 -17.42 16.36
C ASP A 54 5.65 -18.70 16.55
N ILE A 55 4.36 -18.58 16.91
CA ILE A 55 3.45 -19.72 17.04
C ILE A 55 3.33 -20.46 15.71
N VAL A 56 3.03 -19.74 14.63
CA VAL A 56 2.90 -20.33 13.29
C VAL A 56 4.22 -20.98 12.87
N LYS A 57 5.35 -20.30 13.05
CA LYS A 57 6.67 -20.85 12.71
C LYS A 57 6.99 -22.12 13.48
N ASN A 58 6.68 -22.19 14.77
CA ASN A 58 6.89 -23.38 15.59
C ASN A 58 6.00 -24.55 15.17
N PHE A 59 4.75 -24.28 14.78
CA PHE A 59 3.88 -25.30 14.19
C PHE A 59 4.49 -25.85 12.89
N LEU A 60 4.92 -24.99 11.97
CA LEU A 60 5.54 -25.41 10.72
C LEU A 60 6.86 -26.18 10.94
N ASN A 61 7.65 -25.79 11.94
CA ASN A 61 8.84 -26.55 12.36
C ASN A 61 8.46 -27.98 12.78
N TYR A 62 7.38 -28.12 13.55
CA TYR A 62 6.90 -29.41 14.00
C TYR A 62 6.44 -30.29 12.83
N VAL A 63 5.69 -29.73 11.88
CA VAL A 63 5.24 -30.43 10.67
C VAL A 63 6.42 -30.97 9.87
N LEU A 64 7.47 -30.16 9.66
CA LEU A 64 8.70 -30.59 8.98
C LEU A 64 9.46 -31.66 9.77
N MET A 65 9.56 -31.51 11.10
CA MET A 65 10.31 -32.43 11.95
C MET A 65 9.67 -33.81 12.02
N GLN A 66 8.34 -33.88 11.94
CA GLN A 66 7.57 -35.13 11.98
C GLN A 66 7.32 -35.73 10.59
N ASP A 67 7.81 -35.09 9.51
CA ASP A 67 7.66 -35.55 8.13
C ASP A 67 6.20 -35.84 7.75
N VAL A 68 5.28 -34.96 8.18
CA VAL A 68 3.83 -35.19 8.06
C VAL A 68 3.36 -35.11 6.60
N CYS A 69 3.93 -34.19 5.83
CA CYS A 69 3.58 -33.94 4.42
C CYS A 69 4.82 -33.50 3.61
N PRO A 70 5.79 -34.41 3.37
CA PRO A 70 7.04 -34.12 2.67
C PRO A 70 6.84 -33.51 1.28
N GLU A 71 5.73 -33.83 0.61
CA GLU A 71 5.36 -33.30 -0.69
C GLU A 71 5.21 -31.77 -0.71
N TYR A 72 4.95 -31.13 0.44
CA TYR A 72 4.84 -29.67 0.58
C TYR A 72 6.03 -29.05 1.34
N ALA A 73 7.12 -29.78 1.56
CA ALA A 73 8.24 -29.32 2.38
C ALA A 73 8.83 -27.97 1.92
N SER A 74 8.91 -27.73 0.60
CA SER A 74 9.39 -26.46 0.04
C SER A 74 8.47 -25.29 0.37
N ASN A 75 7.16 -25.48 0.19
CA ASN A 75 6.14 -24.46 0.47
C ASN A 75 6.03 -24.18 1.98
N ILE A 76 6.20 -25.20 2.83
CA ILE A 76 6.29 -25.03 4.29
C ILE A 76 7.54 -24.23 4.68
N VAL A 77 8.69 -24.48 4.03
CA VAL A 77 9.91 -23.69 4.26
C VAL A 77 9.72 -22.24 3.82
N ALA A 78 9.04 -21.99 2.70
CA ALA A 78 8.70 -20.64 2.27
C ALA A 78 7.77 -19.94 3.27
N ALA A 79 6.72 -20.62 3.74
CA ALA A 79 5.81 -20.12 4.77
C ALA A 79 6.55 -19.75 6.08
N ARG A 80 7.53 -20.56 6.50
CA ARG A 80 8.40 -20.25 7.65
C ARG A 80 9.21 -18.98 7.42
N GLY A 81 9.68 -18.74 6.21
CA GLY A 81 10.38 -17.50 5.83
C GLY A 81 9.50 -16.26 5.97
N ILE A 82 8.19 -16.37 5.68
CA ILE A 82 7.24 -15.27 5.90
C ILE A 82 7.13 -14.92 7.38
N CYS A 83 7.11 -15.90 8.28
CA CYS A 83 7.10 -15.65 9.72
C CYS A 83 8.35 -14.87 10.20
N ASP A 84 9.49 -15.00 9.51
CA ASP A 84 10.71 -14.27 9.86
C ASP A 84 10.66 -12.79 9.47
N ILE A 85 10.07 -12.47 8.32
CA ILE A 85 10.04 -11.09 7.81
C ILE A 85 8.82 -10.30 8.32
N ALA A 86 7.69 -10.97 8.60
CA ALA A 86 6.42 -10.32 8.88
C ALA A 86 6.45 -9.33 10.07
N PRO A 87 7.03 -9.65 11.24
CA PRO A 87 7.06 -8.71 12.36
C PRO A 87 7.78 -7.40 12.03
N THR A 88 8.86 -7.48 11.24
CA THR A 88 9.65 -6.32 10.86
C THR A 88 8.93 -5.48 9.82
N GLU A 89 8.42 -6.10 8.75
CA GLU A 89 7.70 -5.39 7.69
C GLU A 89 6.40 -4.75 8.18
N LEU A 90 5.60 -5.45 8.99
CA LEU A 90 4.35 -4.91 9.53
C LEU A 90 4.60 -3.71 10.43
N ARG A 91 5.67 -3.76 11.24
CA ARG A 91 6.10 -2.61 12.03
C ARG A 91 6.50 -1.44 11.12
N HIS A 92 7.26 -1.70 10.07
CA HIS A 92 7.69 -0.66 9.12
C HIS A 92 6.50 -0.02 8.40
N VAL A 93 5.51 -0.81 7.95
CA VAL A 93 4.27 -0.29 7.36
C VAL A 93 3.51 0.60 8.34
N HIS A 94 3.40 0.20 9.61
CA HIS A 94 2.76 1.01 10.64
C HIS A 94 3.50 2.33 10.91
N GLU A 95 4.83 2.31 10.93
CA GLU A 95 5.63 3.53 11.07
C GLU A 95 5.47 4.44 9.83
N LEU A 96 5.51 3.86 8.64
CA LEU A 96 5.33 4.57 7.37
C LEU A 96 3.96 5.23 7.24
N SER A 97 2.87 4.61 7.71
CA SER A 97 1.53 5.20 7.62
C SER A 97 1.41 6.54 8.33
N SER A 98 2.21 6.76 9.38
CA SER A 98 2.28 8.03 10.11
C SER A 98 3.26 9.05 9.51
N GLN A 99 4.21 8.60 8.70
CA GLN A 99 5.34 9.42 8.23
C GLN A 99 5.19 9.82 6.76
N LEU A 100 4.51 9.01 5.96
CA LEU A 100 4.22 9.32 4.56
C LEU A 100 3.27 10.54 4.44
N PRO A 101 3.39 11.35 3.37
CA PRO A 101 4.26 11.16 2.21
C PRO A 101 5.71 11.66 2.39
N GLY A 102 6.12 12.04 3.60
CA GLY A 102 7.43 12.64 3.87
C GLY A 102 7.44 14.17 3.76
N ASP A 103 8.55 14.78 4.16
CA ASP A 103 8.63 16.23 4.31
C ASP A 103 8.69 16.93 2.95
N PHE A 104 9.44 16.37 1.99
CA PHE A 104 9.54 16.85 0.62
C PHE A 104 8.18 16.86 -0.08
N ASN A 105 7.48 15.73 -0.06
CA ASN A 105 6.19 15.60 -0.72
C ASN A 105 5.11 16.47 -0.04
N ARG A 106 5.17 16.60 1.29
CA ARG A 106 4.31 17.53 2.05
C ARG A 106 4.58 18.98 1.67
N ALA A 107 5.84 19.40 1.55
CA ALA A 107 6.19 20.73 1.07
C ALA A 107 5.66 20.98 -0.36
N ALA A 108 5.81 20.02 -1.27
CA ALA A 108 5.27 20.12 -2.62
C ALA A 108 3.73 20.28 -2.64
N ARG A 109 3.02 19.49 -1.83
CA ARG A 109 1.56 19.60 -1.66
C ARG A 109 1.16 20.99 -1.17
N THR A 110 1.75 21.46 -0.07
CA THR A 110 1.42 22.76 0.53
C THR A 110 1.67 23.91 -0.45
N LEU A 111 2.80 23.89 -1.16
CA LEU A 111 3.13 24.93 -2.12
C LEU A 111 2.18 24.94 -3.33
N PHE A 112 2.00 23.79 -3.98
CA PHE A 112 1.43 23.73 -5.34
C PHE A 112 -0.01 23.24 -5.40
N CYS A 113 -0.45 22.38 -4.48
CA CYS A 113 -1.85 21.95 -4.41
C CYS A 113 -2.70 22.93 -3.59
N GLU A 114 -2.18 23.40 -2.46
CA GLU A 114 -2.89 24.31 -1.54
C GLU A 114 -2.64 25.79 -1.89
N GLY A 115 -1.82 26.05 -2.92
CA GLY A 115 -1.58 27.38 -3.47
C GLY A 115 -0.73 28.29 -2.58
N GLN A 116 -0.08 27.75 -1.54
CA GLN A 116 0.71 28.55 -0.60
C GLN A 116 1.96 29.18 -1.22
N VAL A 117 2.36 28.73 -2.42
CA VAL A 117 3.41 29.38 -3.22
C VAL A 117 3.12 30.86 -3.54
N LYS A 118 1.86 31.30 -3.44
CA LYS A 118 1.46 32.72 -3.61
C LYS A 118 1.66 33.57 -2.34
N HIS A 119 1.98 32.94 -1.21
CA HIS A 119 2.04 33.55 0.12
C HIS A 119 3.41 33.28 0.78
N LEU A 120 4.50 33.54 0.04
CA LEU A 120 5.88 33.33 0.49
C LEU A 120 6.37 34.38 1.50
N ASP A 121 5.54 35.37 1.80
CA ASP A 121 5.74 36.31 2.90
C ASP A 121 5.66 35.63 4.28
N LYS A 122 5.05 34.44 4.36
CA LYS A 122 5.02 33.62 5.57
C LYS A 122 6.27 32.74 5.64
N ASP A 123 6.95 32.77 6.78
CA ASP A 123 8.17 31.99 7.03
C ASP A 123 8.00 30.51 6.67
N GLU A 124 6.93 29.86 7.14
CA GLU A 124 6.63 28.44 6.88
C GLU A 124 6.57 28.10 5.38
N ASN A 125 5.97 28.98 4.57
CA ASN A 125 5.85 28.79 3.12
C ASN A 125 7.19 29.02 2.40
N SER A 126 7.99 29.98 2.91
CA SER A 126 9.33 30.24 2.40
C SER A 126 10.27 29.06 2.70
N GLU A 127 10.19 28.48 3.90
CA GLU A 127 10.93 27.29 4.32
C GLU A 127 10.55 26.07 3.49
N ALA A 128 9.23 25.84 3.28
CA ALA A 128 8.76 24.78 2.40
C ALA A 128 9.30 24.91 0.97
N LEU A 129 9.34 26.13 0.41
CA LEU A 129 9.89 26.39 -0.91
C LEU A 129 11.40 26.13 -0.96
N VAL A 130 12.14 26.56 0.06
CA VAL A 130 13.58 26.29 0.19
C VAL A 130 13.82 24.78 0.27
N GLN A 131 13.06 24.07 1.10
CA GLN A 131 13.15 22.61 1.22
C GLN A 131 12.86 21.93 -0.12
N PHE A 132 11.77 22.28 -0.79
CA PHE A 132 11.41 21.71 -2.10
C PHE A 132 12.52 21.94 -3.14
N ARG A 133 13.02 23.17 -3.26
CA ARG A 133 14.08 23.52 -4.21
C ARG A 133 15.41 22.84 -3.87
N LEU A 134 15.86 22.89 -2.63
CA LEU A 134 17.14 22.26 -2.26
C LEU A 134 17.09 20.75 -2.42
N THR A 135 16.00 20.10 -1.96
CA THR A 135 15.83 18.65 -2.14
C THR A 135 15.90 18.26 -3.61
N THR A 136 15.14 18.94 -4.48
CA THR A 136 15.16 18.64 -5.92
C THR A 136 16.53 18.92 -6.54
N LEU A 137 17.13 20.09 -6.31
CA LEU A 137 18.36 20.50 -6.98
C LEU A 137 19.58 19.67 -6.57
N VAL A 138 19.65 19.27 -5.30
CA VAL A 138 20.85 18.68 -4.69
C VAL A 138 20.80 17.15 -4.69
N TRP A 139 19.60 16.56 -4.61
CA TRP A 139 19.40 15.10 -4.63
C TRP A 139 18.85 14.54 -5.96
N SER A 140 18.84 15.34 -7.04
CA SER A 140 18.49 14.85 -8.39
C SER A 140 19.49 13.79 -8.90
N VAL A 141 19.24 12.51 -8.61
CA VAL A 141 20.10 11.40 -9.07
C VAL A 141 19.61 10.77 -10.37
N SER A 142 18.29 10.65 -10.57
CA SER A 142 17.71 10.01 -11.77
C SER A 142 17.64 10.96 -12.98
N ASP A 143 17.63 10.39 -14.19
CA ASP A 143 17.58 11.18 -15.43
C ASP A 143 16.26 11.95 -15.59
N LYS A 144 15.13 11.37 -15.14
CA LYS A 144 13.83 12.09 -15.07
C LYS A 144 13.95 13.33 -14.17
N MET A 145 14.55 13.18 -12.98
CA MET A 145 14.70 14.28 -12.02
C MET A 145 15.67 15.38 -12.52
N LYS A 146 16.73 15.00 -13.26
CA LYS A 146 17.66 15.96 -13.89
C LYS A 146 16.97 16.87 -14.90
N GLN A 147 15.95 16.41 -15.61
CA GLN A 147 15.19 17.26 -16.54
C GLN A 147 14.35 18.29 -15.79
N SER A 148 13.67 17.89 -14.72
CA SER A 148 12.91 18.80 -13.86
C SER A 148 13.82 19.83 -13.18
N LYS A 149 15.05 19.45 -12.81
CA LYS A 149 16.06 20.36 -12.24
C LYS A 149 16.30 21.61 -13.10
N HIS A 150 16.43 21.45 -14.42
CA HIS A 150 16.66 22.60 -15.31
C HIS A 150 15.47 23.57 -15.28
N LYS A 151 14.25 23.05 -15.39
CA LYS A 151 13.02 23.85 -15.37
C LYS A 151 12.80 24.54 -14.01
N ILE A 152 13.19 23.90 -12.90
CA ILE A 152 13.14 24.50 -11.56
C ILE A 152 14.10 25.68 -11.45
N LEU A 153 15.31 25.58 -12.03
CA LEU A 153 16.28 26.67 -12.06
C LEU A 153 15.83 27.83 -12.95
N GLU A 154 15.14 27.55 -14.06
CA GLU A 154 14.59 28.57 -14.97
C GLU A 154 13.38 29.29 -14.38
N ALA A 155 12.61 28.62 -13.51
CA ALA A 155 11.44 29.18 -12.82
C ALA A 155 11.84 30.21 -11.75
N SER A 156 12.23 31.41 -12.21
CA SER A 156 12.59 32.54 -11.35
C SER A 156 11.45 32.89 -10.40
N ASP A 157 10.22 32.93 -10.93
CA ASP A 157 9.00 33.07 -10.15
C ASP A 157 8.42 31.67 -9.83
N PRO A 158 8.38 31.25 -8.55
CA PRO A 158 7.90 29.93 -8.16
C PRO A 158 6.40 29.74 -8.41
N THR A 159 5.61 30.81 -8.57
CA THR A 159 4.17 30.71 -8.87
C THR A 159 3.88 30.23 -10.30
N THR A 160 4.90 30.22 -11.17
CA THR A 160 4.81 29.64 -12.51
C THR A 160 4.75 28.12 -12.51
N ILE A 161 5.16 27.48 -11.41
CA ILE A 161 5.06 26.03 -11.23
C ILE A 161 3.63 25.71 -10.77
N THR A 162 2.91 24.94 -11.57
CA THR A 162 1.51 24.60 -11.32
C THR A 162 1.26 23.10 -11.50
N VAL A 163 0.25 22.59 -10.79
CA VAL A 163 -0.23 21.21 -10.94
C VAL A 163 -0.97 21.10 -12.27
N VAL A 164 -0.55 20.16 -13.12
CA VAL A 164 -1.16 19.89 -14.43
C VAL A 164 -2.01 18.63 -14.44
N SER A 165 -1.74 17.68 -13.54
CA SER A 165 -2.50 16.45 -13.40
C SER A 165 -2.58 16.02 -11.94
N THR A 166 -3.70 15.41 -11.56
CA THR A 166 -3.88 14.73 -10.26
C THR A 166 -4.62 13.43 -10.52
N MET A 167 -4.08 12.33 -10.00
CA MET A 167 -4.63 10.99 -10.22
C MET A 167 -4.46 10.12 -8.98
N ASP A 168 -5.47 9.29 -8.71
CA ASP A 168 -5.39 8.24 -7.69
C ASP A 168 -4.94 6.95 -8.36
N GLN A 169 -3.87 6.37 -7.84
CA GLN A 169 -3.25 5.21 -8.45
C GLN A 169 -2.62 4.30 -7.41
N THR A 170 -2.74 3.00 -7.66
CA THR A 170 -2.09 1.96 -6.88
C THR A 170 -0.78 1.58 -7.55
N TYR A 171 0.27 1.49 -6.74
CA TYR A 171 1.62 1.17 -7.17
C TYR A 171 2.21 0.02 -6.38
N GLU A 172 3.10 -0.75 -7.03
CA GLU A 172 3.99 -1.71 -6.40
C GLU A 172 5.44 -1.21 -6.49
N VAL A 173 6.17 -1.31 -5.37
CA VAL A 173 7.59 -0.96 -5.28
C VAL A 173 8.45 -2.01 -5.99
N LEU A 174 9.24 -1.57 -6.96
CA LEU A 174 10.14 -2.43 -7.73
C LEU A 174 11.61 -2.27 -7.34
N GLU A 175 12.01 -1.04 -7.02
CA GLU A 175 13.39 -0.71 -6.71
C GLU A 175 13.43 0.40 -5.67
N ILE A 176 14.43 0.34 -4.80
CA ILE A 176 14.66 1.30 -3.73
C ILE A 176 16.11 1.76 -3.84
N GLU A 177 16.34 3.00 -4.24
CA GLU A 177 17.68 3.59 -4.32
C GLU A 177 17.87 4.57 -3.16
N ARG A 178 18.66 4.15 -2.17
CA ARG A 178 19.03 4.97 -1.02
C ARG A 178 20.27 5.81 -1.31
N PRO A 179 20.36 7.05 -0.80
CA PRO A 179 21.54 7.89 -0.96
C PRO A 179 22.77 7.24 -0.32
N ARG A 180 23.87 7.09 -1.08
CA ARG A 180 25.10 6.49 -0.57
C ARG A 180 25.83 7.48 0.34
N HIS A 181 26.75 6.96 1.15
CA HIS A 181 27.56 7.79 2.05
C HIS A 181 28.28 8.93 1.31
N LYS A 182 28.88 8.65 0.15
CA LYS A 182 29.55 9.68 -0.67
C LYS A 182 28.60 10.77 -1.16
N ASP A 183 27.36 10.41 -1.50
CA ASP A 183 26.36 11.37 -1.99
C ASP A 183 25.94 12.29 -0.83
N LYS A 184 25.73 11.72 0.38
CA LYS A 184 25.50 12.49 1.63
C LYS A 184 26.63 13.47 1.95
N MET A 185 27.88 13.07 1.77
CA MET A 185 29.03 13.95 2.01
C MET A 185 29.12 15.07 0.97
N MET A 186 28.87 14.77 -0.30
CA MET A 186 28.85 15.77 -1.37
C MET A 186 27.77 16.83 -1.11
N VAL A 187 26.54 16.41 -0.75
CA VAL A 187 25.44 17.33 -0.44
C VAL A 187 25.76 18.21 0.77
N ARG A 188 26.33 17.64 1.83
CA ARG A 188 26.76 18.41 3.01
C ARG A 188 27.79 19.49 2.65
N GLN A 189 28.76 19.14 1.79
CA GLN A 189 29.75 20.09 1.33
C GLN A 189 29.09 21.21 0.50
N GLN A 190 28.20 20.88 -0.44
CA GLN A 190 27.47 21.87 -1.24
C GLN A 190 26.64 22.82 -0.38
N LEU A 191 25.94 22.31 0.64
CA LEU A 191 25.17 23.15 1.56
C LEU A 191 26.07 24.09 2.38
N ALA A 192 27.23 23.59 2.82
CA ALA A 192 28.23 24.41 3.52
C ALA A 192 28.79 25.51 2.61
N ASP A 193 29.12 25.19 1.35
CA ASP A 193 29.62 26.14 0.36
C ASP A 193 28.58 27.23 0.04
N MET A 194 27.28 26.90 0.09
CA MET A 194 26.18 27.85 -0.09
C MET A 194 25.87 28.68 1.17
N ASN A 195 26.54 28.44 2.30
CA ASN A 195 26.21 29.00 3.62
C ASN A 195 24.73 28.79 4.00
N VAL A 196 24.13 27.69 3.55
CA VAL A 196 22.74 27.35 3.86
C VAL A 196 22.72 26.36 5.02
N ASN A 197 22.23 26.82 6.17
CA ASN A 197 21.99 25.94 7.32
C ASN A 197 20.58 25.35 7.23
N SER A 198 20.39 24.35 6.35
CA SER A 198 19.12 23.64 6.24
C SER A 198 19.22 22.24 6.84
N ASN A 199 18.18 21.84 7.57
CA ASN A 199 18.05 20.47 8.09
C ASN A 199 17.53 19.52 6.99
N LEU A 200 18.17 19.54 5.83
CA LEU A 200 17.76 18.75 4.68
C LEU A 200 18.02 17.27 4.95
N LYS A 201 16.95 16.49 5.04
CA LYS A 201 17.07 15.04 5.15
C LYS A 201 17.66 14.48 3.84
N PRO A 202 18.57 13.49 3.90
CA PRO A 202 19.03 12.81 2.70
C PRO A 202 17.87 12.17 1.98
N THR A 203 17.79 12.31 0.66
CA THR A 203 16.73 11.68 -0.13
C THR A 203 17.30 10.73 -1.16
N GLY A 204 16.48 9.75 -1.52
CA GLY A 204 16.67 8.84 -2.64
C GLY A 204 15.34 8.67 -3.34
N PHE A 205 15.13 7.55 -4.02
CA PHE A 205 13.88 7.32 -4.71
C PHE A 205 13.43 5.86 -4.66
N ILE A 206 12.11 5.68 -4.78
CA ILE A 206 11.52 4.41 -5.14
C ILE A 206 11.16 4.43 -6.62
N ARG A 207 11.40 3.32 -7.32
CA ARG A 207 10.80 3.06 -8.63
C ARG A 207 9.61 2.17 -8.44
N VAL A 208 8.50 2.56 -9.05
CA VAL A 208 7.23 1.86 -8.89
C VAL A 208 6.60 1.55 -10.24
N ARG A 209 5.74 0.54 -10.28
CA ARG A 209 4.85 0.27 -11.41
C ARG A 209 3.40 0.29 -10.96
N PRO A 210 2.43 0.56 -11.85
CA PRO A 210 1.02 0.39 -11.52
C PRO A 210 0.73 -1.05 -11.07
N ALA A 211 -0.17 -1.20 -10.10
CA ALA A 211 -0.53 -2.48 -9.53
C ALA A 211 -1.98 -2.46 -9.03
N ILE A 212 -2.48 -3.61 -8.60
CA ILE A 212 -3.78 -3.75 -7.93
C ILE A 212 -3.54 -4.41 -6.56
N ILE A 213 -4.11 -3.83 -5.51
CA ILE A 213 -4.21 -4.50 -4.20
C ILE A 213 -5.41 -5.43 -4.27
N ALA A 214 -5.18 -6.72 -4.09
CA ALA A 214 -6.22 -7.73 -4.21
C ALA A 214 -7.36 -7.50 -3.19
N HIS A 215 -8.60 -7.72 -3.62
CA HIS A 215 -9.79 -7.38 -2.86
C HIS A 215 -10.99 -8.28 -3.19
N GLY A 216 -12.08 -8.13 -2.44
CA GLY A 216 -13.29 -8.93 -2.60
C GLY A 216 -14.38 -8.39 -3.53
N TRP A 217 -14.22 -7.18 -4.10
CA TRP A 217 -15.26 -6.58 -4.95
C TRP A 217 -15.28 -7.19 -6.36
N SER A 218 -16.47 -7.56 -6.84
CA SER A 218 -16.66 -8.19 -8.16
C SER A 218 -16.61 -7.23 -9.35
N ASN A 219 -16.75 -5.92 -9.11
CA ASN A 219 -16.82 -4.89 -10.14
C ASN A 219 -15.49 -4.15 -10.35
N VAL A 220 -14.41 -4.62 -9.73
CA VAL A 220 -13.08 -4.04 -9.85
C VAL A 220 -12.12 -5.12 -10.36
N PRO A 221 -11.20 -4.81 -11.29
CA PRO A 221 -10.28 -5.79 -11.85
C PRO A 221 -9.40 -6.44 -10.79
N ARG A 222 -9.02 -7.70 -11.01
CA ARG A 222 -8.09 -8.43 -10.14
C ARG A 222 -6.64 -8.28 -10.61
N PRO A 223 -5.65 -8.49 -9.74
CA PRO A 223 -4.24 -8.44 -10.14
C PRO A 223 -3.91 -9.33 -11.34
N GLU A 224 -4.50 -10.52 -11.43
CA GLU A 224 -4.30 -11.48 -12.52
C GLU A 224 -4.98 -11.11 -13.84
N GLU A 225 -5.94 -10.17 -13.82
CA GLU A 225 -6.73 -9.77 -15.00
C GLU A 225 -6.06 -8.63 -15.79
N VAL A 226 -5.06 -7.97 -15.21
CA VAL A 226 -4.41 -6.80 -15.80
C VAL A 226 -2.90 -6.99 -15.87
N ASP A 227 -2.34 -6.95 -17.09
CA ASP A 227 -0.90 -7.03 -17.30
C ASP A 227 -0.25 -5.64 -17.23
N PHE A 228 0.52 -5.41 -16.17
CA PHE A 228 1.32 -4.18 -15.99
C PHE A 228 2.78 -4.33 -16.42
N SER A 229 3.16 -5.43 -17.08
CA SER A 229 4.56 -5.69 -17.49
C SER A 229 5.16 -4.58 -18.37
N ASN A 230 4.34 -4.00 -19.25
CA ASN A 230 4.70 -2.91 -20.16
C ASN A 230 4.28 -1.53 -19.67
N ALA A 231 3.73 -1.41 -18.46
CA ALA A 231 3.29 -0.13 -17.94
C ALA A 231 4.48 0.80 -17.65
N GLU A 232 4.27 2.10 -17.82
CA GLU A 232 5.30 3.09 -17.49
C GLU A 232 5.64 3.02 -16.00
N LYS A 233 6.94 3.08 -15.69
CA LYS A 233 7.43 3.16 -14.32
C LYS A 233 7.54 4.61 -13.87
N ASP A 234 7.08 4.84 -12.66
CA ASP A 234 7.19 6.12 -11.98
C ASP A 234 8.31 6.10 -10.94
N GLU A 235 8.83 7.28 -10.64
CA GLU A 235 9.86 7.49 -9.63
C GLU A 235 9.36 8.52 -8.61
N PHE A 236 9.41 8.18 -7.33
CA PHE A 236 9.04 9.09 -6.25
C PHE A 236 10.23 9.34 -5.33
N LEU A 237 10.52 10.62 -5.09
CA LEU A 237 11.58 11.05 -4.20
C LEU A 237 11.09 10.98 -2.75
N LEU A 238 11.88 10.35 -1.88
CA LEU A 238 11.56 10.14 -0.47
C LEU A 238 12.82 10.28 0.39
N GLU A 239 12.64 10.65 1.64
CA GLU A 239 13.71 10.72 2.62
C GLU A 239 14.27 9.33 2.99
N ASP A 240 15.57 9.26 3.27
CA ASP A 240 16.33 8.03 3.51
C ASP A 240 15.83 7.24 4.73
N ASP A 241 15.25 7.91 5.72
CA ASP A 241 14.63 7.30 6.88
C ASP A 241 13.28 6.64 6.55
N LEU A 242 12.56 7.13 5.54
CA LEU A 242 11.39 6.46 4.98
C LEU A 242 11.82 5.29 4.10
N LEU A 243 12.78 5.52 3.19
CA LEU A 243 13.30 4.49 2.28
C LEU A 243 13.88 3.28 3.02
N ALA A 244 14.44 3.48 4.21
CA ALA A 244 14.94 2.39 5.06
C ALA A 244 13.85 1.43 5.56
N LYS A 245 12.57 1.80 5.45
CA LYS A 245 11.41 1.01 5.90
C LYS A 245 10.63 0.39 4.75
N PHE A 246 10.94 0.76 3.51
CA PHE A 246 10.31 0.16 2.32
C PHE A 246 10.95 -1.18 1.99
N GLU A 247 10.15 -2.09 1.44
CA GLU A 247 10.59 -3.35 0.85
C GLU A 247 10.07 -3.47 -0.58
N ILE A 248 10.82 -4.19 -1.42
CA ILE A 248 10.38 -4.49 -2.79
C ILE A 248 9.13 -5.38 -2.73
N GLY A 249 8.13 -5.09 -3.55
CA GLY A 249 6.84 -5.78 -3.58
C GLY A 249 5.77 -5.13 -2.69
N MET A 250 6.13 -4.17 -1.83
CA MET A 250 5.15 -3.37 -1.09
C MET A 250 4.22 -2.66 -2.05
N LYS A 251 2.94 -2.55 -1.69
CA LYS A 251 1.93 -1.89 -2.51
C LYS A 251 1.38 -0.67 -1.79
N MET A 252 1.11 0.40 -2.52
CA MET A 252 0.54 1.63 -1.96
C MET A 252 -0.55 2.19 -2.87
N ASN A 253 -1.65 2.63 -2.28
CA ASN A 253 -2.65 3.45 -2.96
C ASN A 253 -2.39 4.91 -2.61
N VAL A 254 -2.17 5.75 -3.63
CA VAL A 254 -1.72 7.13 -3.44
C VAL A 254 -2.40 8.08 -4.40
N THR A 255 -2.58 9.32 -3.97
CA THR A 255 -2.86 10.45 -4.88
C THR A 255 -1.53 11.02 -5.35
N VAL A 256 -1.33 11.07 -6.66
CA VAL A 256 -0.14 11.64 -7.30
C VAL A 256 -0.50 12.95 -7.98
N CYS A 257 0.35 13.96 -7.83
CA CYS A 257 0.26 15.19 -8.59
C CYS A 257 1.47 15.33 -9.53
N GLU A 258 1.20 15.79 -10.76
CA GLU A 258 2.22 16.15 -11.73
C GLU A 258 2.29 17.67 -11.86
N LEU A 259 3.49 18.23 -11.82
CA LEU A 259 3.76 19.64 -12.05
C LEU A 259 4.10 19.89 -13.52
N ASN A 260 3.81 21.08 -14.05
CA ASN A 260 4.16 21.50 -15.43
C ASN A 260 5.68 21.41 -15.76
N ILE A 261 6.52 21.28 -14.73
CA ILE A 261 7.96 21.03 -14.83
C ILE A 261 8.32 19.54 -15.02
N GLY A 262 7.34 18.65 -15.17
CA GLY A 262 7.52 17.20 -15.36
C GLY A 262 7.87 16.43 -14.09
N LEU A 263 7.72 17.06 -12.91
CA LEU A 263 7.96 16.44 -11.62
C LEU A 263 6.65 15.85 -11.09
N ARG A 264 6.67 14.57 -10.71
CA ARG A 264 5.59 13.93 -9.96
C ARG A 264 5.95 13.80 -8.49
N PHE A 265 4.96 13.97 -7.61
CA PHE A 265 5.12 13.80 -6.17
C PHE A 265 3.88 13.16 -5.56
N ILE A 266 4.04 12.53 -4.40
CA ILE A 266 2.97 11.87 -3.68
C ILE A 266 2.22 12.93 -2.87
N LYS A 267 1.00 13.28 -3.26
CA LYS A 267 0.18 14.23 -2.50
C LYS A 267 -0.34 13.62 -1.20
N GLU A 268 -0.77 12.37 -1.25
CA GLU A 268 -1.40 11.67 -0.14
C GLU A 268 -1.27 10.15 -0.31
N VAL A 269 -1.22 9.43 0.80
CA VAL A 269 -1.18 7.96 0.84
C VAL A 269 -2.43 7.47 1.55
N HIS A 270 -3.24 6.68 0.85
CA HIS A 270 -4.52 6.17 1.34
C HIS A 270 -4.37 4.78 1.95
N GLU A 271 -3.49 3.96 1.38
CA GLU A 271 -3.28 2.58 1.80
C GLU A 271 -1.83 2.16 1.57
N LEU A 272 -1.29 1.35 2.49
CA LEU A 272 0.04 0.76 2.38
C LEU A 272 -0.03 -0.72 2.80
N ARG A 273 0.57 -1.59 1.99
CA ARG A 273 0.57 -3.05 2.18
C ARG A 273 2.01 -3.56 2.14
N VAL A 274 2.30 -4.54 3.00
CA VAL A 274 3.58 -5.27 3.08
C VAL A 274 3.90 -5.99 1.78
N SER A 275 5.17 -6.38 1.58
CA SER A 275 5.63 -7.01 0.34
C SER A 275 4.93 -8.34 0.06
N PHE A 276 4.57 -9.05 1.12
CA PHE A 276 3.94 -10.36 1.09
C PHE A 276 2.41 -10.31 1.22
N ASP A 277 1.76 -9.15 1.10
CA ASP A 277 0.30 -9.04 1.18
C ASP A 277 -0.37 -9.99 0.19
N THR A 278 -1.26 -10.83 0.72
CA THR A 278 -1.96 -11.86 -0.05
C THR A 278 -3.43 -11.88 0.34
N PHE A 279 -4.31 -11.67 -0.63
CA PHE A 279 -5.74 -11.85 -0.45
C PHE A 279 -6.11 -13.33 -0.64
N LEU A 280 -6.61 -13.94 0.42
CA LEU A 280 -7.14 -15.30 0.37
C LEU A 280 -8.62 -15.25 -0.02
N PRO A 281 -9.08 -16.02 -1.02
CA PRO A 281 -10.50 -16.08 -1.39
C PRO A 281 -11.42 -16.44 -0.22
N GLN A 282 -10.91 -17.18 0.76
CA GLN A 282 -11.62 -17.52 1.99
C GLN A 282 -12.08 -16.29 2.78
N TYR A 283 -11.44 -15.12 2.59
CA TYR A 283 -11.89 -13.86 3.19
C TYR A 283 -13.26 -13.41 2.68
N LEU A 284 -13.68 -13.85 1.49
CA LEU A 284 -15.04 -13.59 0.98
C LEU A 284 -16.13 -14.31 1.79
N MET A 285 -15.74 -15.34 2.54
CA MET A 285 -16.64 -16.11 3.40
C MET A 285 -16.60 -15.62 4.86
N THR A 286 -15.86 -14.54 5.15
CA THR A 286 -15.88 -13.89 6.46
C THR A 286 -17.31 -13.43 6.76
N ASP A 287 -17.81 -13.78 7.95
CA ASP A 287 -19.18 -13.49 8.40
C ASP A 287 -20.31 -14.06 7.53
N TRP A 288 -20.00 -14.99 6.62
CA TRP A 288 -21.01 -15.71 5.86
C TRP A 288 -21.96 -16.47 6.80
N LYS A 289 -23.26 -16.36 6.52
CA LYS A 289 -24.33 -17.05 7.22
C LYS A 289 -25.05 -17.96 6.22
N ASP A 290 -25.42 -19.15 6.68
CA ASP A 290 -26.25 -20.05 5.89
C ASP A 290 -27.53 -19.30 5.46
N PRO A 291 -27.91 -19.38 4.16
CA PRO A 291 -29.15 -18.79 3.71
C PRO A 291 -30.30 -19.47 4.43
N VAL A 292 -30.97 -18.73 5.32
CA VAL A 292 -32.20 -19.18 5.96
C VAL A 292 -33.33 -19.05 4.94
N PRO A 293 -34.23 -20.04 4.81
CA PRO A 293 -35.42 -19.91 4.00
C PRO A 293 -36.12 -18.58 4.32
N ASN A 294 -36.32 -17.76 3.30
CA ASN A 294 -37.00 -16.49 3.48
C ASN A 294 -38.47 -16.79 3.82
N GLU A 295 -38.85 -16.66 5.10
CA GLU A 295 -40.24 -16.83 5.54
C GLU A 295 -41.15 -15.69 5.03
N ARG A 296 -40.57 -14.64 4.42
CA ARG A 296 -41.34 -13.54 3.85
C ARG A 296 -42.11 -14.05 2.63
N PRO A 297 -43.43 -13.78 2.54
CA PRO A 297 -44.19 -14.11 1.35
C PRO A 297 -43.66 -13.32 0.15
N PRO A 298 -43.57 -13.92 -1.04
CA PRO A 298 -43.16 -13.20 -2.24
C PRO A 298 -44.17 -12.09 -2.57
N PRO A 299 -43.75 -11.02 -3.27
CA PRO A 299 -44.66 -10.00 -3.77
C PRO A 299 -45.82 -10.62 -4.52
N SER A 300 -47.04 -10.26 -4.13
CA SER A 300 -48.25 -10.77 -4.76
C SER A 300 -49.07 -9.62 -5.34
N VAL A 301 -50.00 -9.92 -6.24
CA VAL A 301 -50.94 -8.93 -6.78
C VAL A 301 -51.72 -8.21 -5.66
N ASN A 302 -51.90 -8.86 -4.51
CA ASN A 302 -52.61 -8.33 -3.35
C ASN A 302 -51.70 -7.56 -2.37
N ASP A 303 -50.37 -7.71 -2.46
CA ASP A 303 -49.40 -6.95 -1.68
C ASP A 303 -48.08 -6.79 -2.47
N PRO A 304 -48.05 -5.88 -3.45
CA PRO A 304 -46.90 -5.70 -4.33
C PRO A 304 -45.69 -5.05 -3.63
N ASN A 305 -45.93 -4.37 -2.50
CA ASN A 305 -44.90 -3.63 -1.76
C ASN A 305 -44.55 -4.31 -0.43
N CYS A 306 -44.77 -5.62 -0.31
CA CYS A 306 -44.46 -6.38 0.92
C CYS A 306 -42.98 -6.30 1.30
N GLU A 307 -42.08 -6.15 0.32
CA GLU A 307 -40.64 -6.00 0.54
C GLU A 307 -40.27 -4.60 1.07
N GLU A 308 -40.83 -3.52 0.51
CA GLU A 308 -40.59 -2.14 0.96
C GLU A 308 -41.09 -1.91 2.39
N LYS A 309 -42.25 -2.46 2.74
CA LYS A 309 -42.83 -2.39 4.09
C LYS A 309 -41.97 -3.11 5.12
N ALA A 310 -41.34 -4.24 4.74
CA ALA A 310 -40.47 -5.00 5.62
C ALA A 310 -39.11 -4.32 5.83
N MET A 311 -38.52 -3.75 4.77
CA MET A 311 -37.28 -2.95 4.91
C MET A 311 -37.48 -1.72 5.80
N GLY A 312 -38.65 -1.08 5.73
CA GLY A 312 -39.00 0.02 6.62
C GLY A 312 -39.15 -0.39 8.09
N ALA A 313 -39.51 -1.65 8.37
CA ALA A 313 -39.68 -2.16 9.74
C ALA A 313 -38.34 -2.57 10.39
N ASP A 314 -37.43 -3.16 9.61
CA ASP A 314 -36.09 -3.54 10.09
C ASP A 314 -35.26 -2.29 10.45
N MET A 315 -35.39 -1.19 9.69
CA MET A 315 -34.72 0.09 10.01
C MET A 315 -35.25 0.77 11.29
N VAL A 316 -36.47 0.44 11.74
CA VAL A 316 -37.07 0.99 12.97
C VAL A 316 -36.73 0.12 14.19
N ALA A 317 -36.26 -1.11 13.97
CA ALA A 317 -35.88 -2.04 15.04
C ALA A 317 -34.40 -1.94 15.46
N ASP A 318 -33.57 -1.27 14.66
CA ASP A 318 -32.14 -1.04 14.90
C ASP A 318 -31.82 0.38 15.48
N ASP A 319 -32.84 1.17 15.80
CA ASP A 319 -32.77 2.43 16.60
C ASP A 319 -33.13 2.17 18.09
#